data_AF-A0A357MC41-F1
#
_entry.id   AF-A0A357MC41-F1
#
_cell.length_a   1.000
_cell.length_b   1.000
_cell.length_c   1.000
_cell.angle_alpha   90.00
_cell.angle_beta   90.00
_cell.angle_gamma   90.00
#
_symmetry.space_group_name_H-M   'P 1'
#
loop_
_entity.id
_entity.type
_entity.pdbx_description
1 polymer ?
#
loop_
_entity_poly.entity_id
_entity_poly.type
_entity_poly.pdbx_seq_one_letter_code
_entity_poly.pdbx_strand_id
1 'polypeptide(L)'
;MRWIEIMLVLFNVLMLGGLMLGRPKSQRGWLIGGGISAVLLLVHAFVEGLRWPMIPMYLVTLWAIVGGVRPFFRSTARAERKPRQRWKTLILGGVGVVYAAVSIALPLLFPVFSFAEPTSPYEIGTVTYHWTDSAREEKFTKTSGDSRELMVQIWYPASSEATGKKAPYLSDPAPYIEGLHEFLHLPEFLFSGFNLVNTHAIANAGLADTESKYPVLLFSHGFMGYRNQNMFQVEQLASHGYIVVGIEHAYSSVASAFPDKPVVKFDLEGKMGYEQMKYSFMDRRNE
;
A
#
# COMPACT_ATOMS: atom_id res chain seq x y z
N MET A 1 -2.31 0.88 11.93
CA MET A 1 -3.35 1.83 11.46
C MET A 1 -2.81 3.24 11.55
N ARG A 2 -3.24 4.12 10.66
CA ARG A 2 -2.81 5.54 10.68
C ARG A 2 -3.66 6.35 11.66
N TRP A 3 -3.16 7.51 12.10
CA TRP A 3 -3.78 8.24 13.20
C TRP A 3 -5.21 8.72 12.90
N ILE A 4 -5.50 9.20 11.70
CA ILE A 4 -6.86 9.69 11.37
C ILE A 4 -7.83 8.51 11.23
N GLU A 5 -7.39 7.37 10.68
CA GLU A 5 -8.15 6.12 10.69
C GLU A 5 -8.53 5.68 12.12
N ILE A 6 -7.59 5.75 13.06
CA ILE A 6 -7.85 5.39 14.47
C ILE A 6 -8.92 6.32 15.05
N MET A 7 -8.81 7.64 14.81
CA MET A 7 -9.80 8.61 15.26
C MET A 7 -11.18 8.34 14.66
N LEU A 8 -11.26 8.07 13.36
CA LEU A 8 -12.51 7.77 12.66
C LEU A 8 -13.15 6.47 13.19
N VAL A 9 -12.35 5.40 13.35
CA VAL A 9 -12.83 4.12 13.89
C VAL A 9 -13.31 4.26 15.31
N LEU A 10 -12.50 4.87 16.19
CA LEU A 10 -12.87 5.07 17.60
C LEU A 10 -14.15 5.88 17.71
N PHE A 11 -14.25 7.00 17.00
CA PHE A 11 -15.43 7.84 17.01
C PHE A 11 -16.67 7.09 16.51
N ASN A 12 -16.58 6.40 15.38
CA ASN A 12 -17.72 5.69 14.79
C ASN A 12 -18.17 4.50 15.63
N VAL A 13 -17.25 3.76 16.25
CA VAL A 13 -17.59 2.64 17.15
C VAL A 13 -18.29 3.14 18.41
N LEU A 14 -17.79 4.21 19.03
CA LEU A 14 -18.44 4.85 20.19
C LEU A 14 -19.81 5.42 19.82
N MET A 15 -19.92 6.07 18.67
CA MET A 15 -21.17 6.59 18.13
C MET A 15 -22.19 5.46 17.91
N LEU A 16 -21.78 4.36 17.27
CA LEU A 16 -22.62 3.18 17.01
C LEU A 16 -23.09 2.53 18.31
N GLY A 17 -22.18 2.31 19.27
CA GLY A 17 -22.52 1.78 20.59
C GLY A 17 -23.53 2.67 21.32
N GLY A 18 -23.30 3.98 21.31
CA GLY A 18 -24.25 4.94 21.86
C GLY A 18 -25.61 4.89 21.15
N LEU A 19 -25.66 4.74 19.81
CA LEU A 19 -26.88 4.69 19.00
C LEU A 19 -27.71 3.44 19.26
N MET A 20 -27.05 2.32 19.56
CA MET A 20 -27.70 1.03 19.80
C MET A 20 -28.16 0.85 21.26
N LEU A 21 -27.36 1.33 22.23
CA LEU A 21 -27.58 1.12 23.66
C LEU A 21 -28.26 2.30 24.38
N GLY A 22 -28.28 3.49 23.77
CA GLY A 22 -28.79 4.72 24.39
C GLY A 22 -30.32 4.94 24.34
N ARG A 23 -30.82 5.80 25.25
CA ARG A 23 -32.20 6.34 25.31
C ARG A 23 -32.60 7.07 24.02
N PRO A 24 -33.91 7.31 23.73
CA PRO A 24 -34.37 7.87 22.46
C PRO A 24 -33.62 9.16 22.13
N LYS A 25 -32.84 9.09 21.06
CA LYS A 25 -31.87 10.12 20.70
C LYS A 25 -32.57 11.28 20.03
N SER A 26 -32.26 12.50 20.48
CA SER A 26 -32.70 13.69 19.78
C SER A 26 -32.08 13.72 18.38
N GLN A 27 -32.83 14.22 17.40
CA GLN A 27 -32.35 14.42 16.03
C GLN A 27 -31.01 15.17 15.98
N ARG A 28 -30.83 16.11 16.90
CA ARG A 28 -29.59 16.87 17.08
C ARG A 28 -28.37 15.98 17.31
N GLY A 29 -28.51 14.87 18.05
CA GLY A 29 -27.42 13.93 18.28
C GLY A 29 -26.99 13.17 17.03
N TRP A 30 -27.93 12.82 16.14
CA TRP A 30 -27.62 12.19 14.86
C TRP A 30 -26.93 13.17 13.91
N LEU A 31 -27.42 14.41 13.82
CA LEU A 31 -26.83 15.44 12.96
C LEU A 31 -25.42 15.82 13.41
N ILE A 32 -25.20 16.03 14.72
CA ILE A 32 -23.88 16.35 15.26
C ILE A 32 -22.93 15.15 15.07
N GLY A 33 -23.35 13.94 15.45
CA GLY A 33 -22.51 12.75 15.32
C GLY A 33 -22.16 12.43 13.86
N GLY A 34 -23.16 12.44 12.97
CA GLY A 34 -22.97 12.26 11.54
C GLY A 34 -22.09 13.36 10.93
N GLY A 35 -22.25 14.62 11.36
CA GLY A 35 -21.42 15.74 10.93
C GLY A 35 -19.95 15.59 11.33
N ILE A 36 -19.66 15.26 12.59
CA ILE A 36 -18.28 15.01 13.06
C ILE A 36 -17.66 13.83 12.30
N SER A 37 -18.42 12.73 12.15
CA SER A 37 -17.98 11.57 11.38
C SER A 37 -17.67 11.91 9.93
N ALA A 38 -18.50 12.75 9.29
CA ALA A 38 -18.28 13.21 7.93
C ALA A 38 -17.02 14.07 7.79
N VAL A 39 -16.76 14.97 8.74
CA VAL A 39 -15.53 15.78 8.77
C VAL A 39 -14.31 14.88 8.90
N LEU A 40 -14.31 13.92 9.84
CA LEU A 40 -13.22 12.96 10.00
C LEU A 40 -12.99 12.13 8.73
N LEU A 41 -14.08 11.67 8.09
CA LEU A 41 -14.01 10.95 6.82
C LEU A 41 -13.41 11.81 5.70
N LEU A 42 -13.82 13.07 5.58
CA LEU A 42 -13.26 13.99 4.58
C LEU A 42 -11.77 14.22 4.83
N VAL A 43 -11.38 14.48 6.08
CA VAL A 43 -9.96 14.65 6.45
C VAL A 43 -9.17 13.38 6.11
N HIS A 44 -9.68 12.19 6.44
CA HIS A 44 -9.07 10.92 6.05
C HIS A 44 -8.94 10.80 4.52
N ALA A 45 -10.00 11.10 3.77
CA ALA A 45 -10.01 11.00 2.31
C ALA A 45 -8.94 11.89 1.66
N PHE A 46 -8.74 13.11 2.17
CA PHE A 46 -7.78 14.07 1.61
C PHE A 46 -6.34 13.89 2.09
N VAL A 47 -6.13 13.45 3.34
CA VAL A 47 -4.79 13.35 3.94
C VAL A 47 -4.20 11.94 3.81
N GLU A 48 -5.02 10.92 4.06
CA GLU A 48 -4.59 9.53 4.12
C GLU A 48 -5.06 8.71 2.90
N GLY A 49 -6.04 9.22 2.14
CA GLY A 49 -6.61 8.53 0.99
C GLY A 49 -7.58 7.42 1.39
N LEU A 50 -8.63 7.28 0.59
CA LEU A 50 -9.65 6.24 0.79
C LEU A 50 -9.09 4.86 0.47
N ARG A 51 -9.35 3.89 1.36
CA ARG A 51 -9.01 2.48 1.14
C ARG A 51 -10.11 1.52 1.59
N TRP A 52 -10.12 0.33 1.00
CA TRP A 52 -11.19 -0.65 1.20
C TRP A 52 -11.35 -1.17 2.65
N PRO A 53 -10.29 -1.33 3.49
CA PRO A 53 -10.47 -1.82 4.85
C PRO A 53 -11.30 -0.88 5.73
N MET A 54 -11.43 0.38 5.30
CA MET A 54 -12.18 1.42 5.99
C MET A 54 -13.63 1.55 5.49
N ILE A 55 -14.08 0.75 4.50
CA ILE A 55 -15.45 0.76 3.97
C ILE A 55 -16.53 0.66 5.07
N PRO A 56 -16.40 -0.21 6.10
CA PRO A 56 -17.36 -0.22 7.20
C PRO A 56 -17.52 1.17 7.86
N MET A 57 -16.44 1.91 8.06
CA MET A 57 -16.54 3.25 8.65
C MET A 57 -17.27 4.23 7.74
N TYR A 58 -17.05 4.15 6.43
CA TYR A 58 -17.75 5.01 5.48
C TYR A 58 -19.26 4.74 5.48
N LEU A 59 -19.65 3.47 5.58
CA LEU A 59 -21.06 3.07 5.66
C LEU A 59 -21.71 3.53 6.96
N VAL A 60 -21.00 3.49 8.10
CA VAL A 60 -21.50 4.04 9.37
C VAL A 60 -21.69 5.55 9.30
N THR A 61 -20.72 6.27 8.71
CA THR A 61 -20.83 7.72 8.49
C THR A 61 -22.06 8.05 7.64
N LEU A 62 -22.24 7.37 6.51
CA LEU A 62 -23.39 7.56 5.63
C LEU A 62 -24.71 7.23 6.36
N TRP A 63 -24.75 6.14 7.10
CA TRP A 63 -25.94 5.75 7.88
C TRP A 63 -26.29 6.78 8.95
N ALA A 64 -25.30 7.37 9.62
CA ALA A 64 -25.52 8.42 10.62
C ALA A 64 -26.10 9.70 9.99
N ILE A 65 -25.58 10.12 8.83
CA ILE A 65 -26.07 11.28 8.07
C ILE A 65 -27.52 11.03 7.63
N VAL A 66 -27.80 9.90 6.98
CA VAL A 66 -29.15 9.54 6.50
C VAL A 66 -30.13 9.42 7.68
N GLY A 67 -29.69 8.84 8.80
CA GLY A 67 -30.46 8.75 10.04
C GLY A 67 -30.88 10.12 10.59
N GLY A 68 -29.98 11.11 10.53
CA GLY A 68 -30.24 12.48 10.97
C GLY A 68 -31.22 13.25 10.08
N VAL A 69 -31.24 12.95 8.78
CA VAL A 69 -32.07 13.65 7.77
C VAL A 69 -33.43 12.99 7.54
N ARG A 70 -33.58 11.68 7.79
CA ARG A 70 -34.84 10.92 7.62
C ARG A 70 -36.12 11.58 8.18
N PRO A 71 -36.12 12.27 9.34
CA PRO A 71 -37.31 12.95 9.85
C PRO A 71 -37.74 14.17 9.02
N PHE A 72 -36.83 14.75 8.23
CA PHE A 72 -37.10 15.93 7.39
C PHE A 72 -38.02 15.61 6.20
N PHE A 73 -38.00 14.34 5.75
CA PHE A 73 -38.81 13.84 4.64
C PHE A 73 -40.00 12.98 5.08
N ARG A 74 -40.15 12.72 6.39
CA ARG A 74 -41.30 12.00 6.94
C ARG A 74 -42.25 12.99 7.60
N SER A 75 -43.47 13.08 7.06
CA SER A 75 -44.60 13.71 7.74
C SER A 75 -44.67 13.23 9.19
N THR A 76 -44.94 14.16 10.12
CA THR A 76 -45.04 13.97 11.56
C THR A 76 -46.23 13.08 11.94
N ALA A 77 -46.26 11.84 11.45
CA ALA A 77 -47.11 10.80 11.99
C ALA A 77 -46.44 10.29 13.27
N ARG A 78 -47.07 10.57 14.41
CA ARG A 78 -46.67 10.08 15.73
C ARG A 78 -46.73 8.55 15.72
N ALA A 79 -45.62 7.90 15.38
CA ALA A 79 -45.53 6.45 15.35
C ALA A 79 -45.81 5.89 16.76
N GLU A 80 -46.84 5.07 16.88
CA GLU A 80 -47.12 4.31 18.09
C GLU A 80 -45.88 3.50 18.50
N ARG A 81 -45.44 3.67 19.76
CA ARG A 81 -44.30 2.94 20.31
C ARG A 81 -44.69 1.48 20.52
N LYS A 82 -44.52 0.64 19.50
CA LYS A 82 -44.65 -0.82 19.66
C LYS A 82 -43.66 -1.34 20.71
N PRO A 83 -44.05 -2.28 21.58
CA PRO A 83 -43.17 -2.82 22.61
C PRO A 83 -41.94 -3.46 21.99
N ARG A 84 -40.76 -3.04 22.46
CA ARG A 84 -39.46 -3.45 21.94
C ARG A 84 -39.24 -4.92 22.32
N GLN A 85 -39.36 -5.82 21.34
CA GLN A 85 -39.12 -7.25 21.55
C GLN A 85 -37.65 -7.47 21.97
N ARG A 86 -37.43 -8.02 23.19
CA ARG A 86 -36.09 -8.18 23.78
C ARG A 86 -35.12 -8.94 22.89
N TRP A 87 -35.58 -10.02 22.25
CA TRP A 87 -34.76 -10.84 21.34
C TRP A 87 -34.24 -10.05 20.12
N LYS A 88 -35.07 -9.17 19.52
CA LYS A 88 -34.62 -8.29 18.41
C LYS A 88 -33.52 -7.32 18.84
N THR A 89 -33.55 -6.88 20.09
CA THR A 89 -32.51 -6.00 20.64
C THR A 89 -31.21 -6.75 20.89
N LEU A 90 -31.28 -8.01 21.34
CA LEU A 90 -30.12 -8.88 21.51
C LEU A 90 -29.47 -9.23 20.16
N ILE A 91 -30.26 -9.61 19.15
CA ILE A 91 -29.75 -9.88 17.79
C ILE A 91 -29.08 -8.63 17.21
N LEU A 92 -29.74 -7.48 17.29
CA LEU A 92 -29.20 -6.23 16.77
C LEU A 92 -27.90 -5.84 17.50
N GLY A 93 -27.85 -6.01 18.83
CA GLY A 93 -26.64 -5.81 19.62
C GLY A 93 -25.50 -6.73 19.18
N GLY A 94 -25.77 -8.03 18.99
CA GLY A 94 -24.80 -9.01 18.50
C GLY A 94 -24.25 -8.64 17.13
N VAL A 95 -25.12 -8.27 16.18
CA VAL A 95 -24.70 -7.79 14.86
C VAL A 95 -23.84 -6.52 14.96
N GLY A 96 -24.19 -5.59 15.86
CA GLY A 96 -23.40 -4.39 16.11
C GLY A 96 -22.00 -4.67 16.65
N VAL A 97 -21.87 -5.64 17.55
CA VAL A 97 -20.57 -6.09 18.09
C VAL A 97 -19.71 -6.72 16.99
N VAL A 98 -20.28 -7.63 16.19
CA VAL A 98 -19.57 -8.24 15.06
C VAL A 98 -19.13 -7.17 14.06
N TYR A 99 -20.00 -6.22 13.74
CA TYR A 99 -19.68 -5.11 12.86
C TYR A 99 -18.53 -4.26 13.38
N ALA A 100 -18.56 -3.88 14.66
CA ALA A 100 -17.48 -3.13 15.30
C ALA A 100 -16.16 -3.92 15.29
N ALA A 101 -16.21 -5.23 15.58
CA ALA A 101 -15.04 -6.09 15.52
C ALA A 101 -14.44 -6.14 14.11
N VAL A 102 -15.25 -6.33 13.07
CA VAL A 102 -14.79 -6.30 11.67
C VAL A 102 -14.20 -4.94 11.29
N SER A 103 -14.85 -3.86 11.72
CA SER A 103 -14.41 -2.49 11.46
C SER A 103 -13.04 -2.14 12.06
N ILE A 104 -12.70 -2.78 13.19
CA ILE A 104 -11.40 -2.64 13.85
C ILE A 104 -10.39 -3.61 13.22
N ALA A 105 -10.79 -4.87 12.98
CA ALA A 105 -9.90 -5.92 12.50
C ALA A 105 -9.38 -5.68 11.08
N LEU A 106 -10.24 -5.28 10.14
CA LEU A 106 -9.84 -5.06 8.74
C LEU A 106 -8.64 -4.09 8.59
N PRO A 107 -8.69 -2.85 9.10
CA PRO A 107 -7.57 -1.92 8.95
C PRO A 107 -6.32 -2.30 9.77
N LEU A 108 -6.44 -3.20 10.76
CA LEU A 108 -5.31 -3.79 11.48
C LEU A 108 -4.64 -4.93 10.69
N LEU A 109 -5.44 -5.79 10.05
CA LEU A 109 -4.94 -6.92 9.24
C LEU A 109 -4.35 -6.46 7.90
N PHE A 110 -4.84 -5.34 7.37
CA PHE A 110 -4.36 -4.74 6.13
C PHE A 110 -3.84 -3.32 6.41
N PRO A 111 -2.71 -3.16 7.10
CA PRO A 111 -2.15 -1.84 7.38
C PRO A 111 -1.53 -1.23 6.12
N VAL A 112 -1.59 0.09 6.00
CA VAL A 112 -0.61 0.83 5.18
C VAL A 112 0.65 0.91 6.03
N PHE A 113 1.68 0.15 5.65
CA PHE A 113 2.93 0.12 6.39
C PHE A 113 3.77 1.37 6.10
N SER A 114 4.67 1.69 7.01
CA SER A 114 5.75 2.65 6.83
C SER A 114 7.07 1.93 7.07
N PHE A 115 8.14 2.41 6.45
CA PHE A 115 9.47 1.92 6.77
C PHE A 115 9.92 2.46 8.14
N ALA A 116 10.89 1.79 8.76
CA ALA A 116 11.52 2.32 9.96
C ALA A 116 12.40 3.52 9.60
N GLU A 117 12.44 4.52 10.48
CA GLU A 117 13.29 5.69 10.28
C GLU A 117 14.76 5.26 10.10
N PRO A 118 15.49 5.84 9.12
CA PRO A 118 16.92 5.64 8.98
C PRO A 118 17.66 5.99 10.26
N THR A 119 18.64 5.18 10.67
CA THR A 119 19.36 5.37 11.96
C THR A 119 20.66 6.15 11.85
N SER A 120 20.93 6.76 10.70
CA SER A 120 22.22 7.35 10.33
C SER A 120 22.01 8.73 9.70
N PRO A 121 22.98 9.66 9.73
CA PRO A 121 22.76 11.07 9.39
C PRO A 121 22.49 11.38 7.93
N TYR A 122 22.74 10.46 7.01
CA TYR A 122 22.43 10.70 5.60
C TYR A 122 20.92 10.61 5.37
N GLU A 123 20.37 11.65 4.76
CA GLU A 123 19.13 11.49 4.01
C GLU A 123 19.36 10.51 2.85
N ILE A 124 18.28 10.04 2.25
CA ILE A 124 18.36 9.08 1.15
C ILE A 124 17.92 9.77 -0.12
N GLY A 125 18.75 9.77 -1.15
CA GLY A 125 18.38 10.17 -2.50
C GLY A 125 18.01 8.97 -3.36
N THR A 126 17.17 9.16 -4.38
CA THR A 126 16.91 8.12 -5.37
C THR A 126 16.72 8.64 -6.78
N VAL A 127 17.17 7.86 -7.76
CA VAL A 127 16.95 8.06 -9.20
C VAL A 127 16.62 6.73 -9.85
N THR A 128 15.85 6.78 -10.94
CA THR A 128 15.48 5.60 -11.72
C THR A 128 15.94 5.79 -13.15
N TYR A 129 16.55 4.76 -13.71
CA TYR A 129 17.01 4.69 -15.08
C TYR A 129 16.40 3.51 -15.81
N HIS A 130 16.24 3.69 -17.11
CA HIS A 130 15.99 2.63 -18.07
C HIS A 130 17.28 2.43 -18.87
N TRP A 131 17.88 1.25 -18.74
CA TRP A 131 19.10 0.89 -19.44
C TRP A 131 18.82 -0.17 -20.51
N THR A 132 19.56 -0.07 -21.61
CA THR A 132 19.58 -1.08 -22.68
C THR A 132 21.01 -1.60 -22.81
N ASP A 133 21.17 -2.91 -22.69
CA ASP A 133 22.43 -3.61 -22.89
C ASP A 133 22.49 -4.12 -24.34
N SER A 134 23.10 -3.32 -25.21
CA SER A 134 23.25 -3.65 -26.63
C SER A 134 24.26 -4.78 -26.91
N ALA A 135 24.98 -5.26 -25.89
CA ALA A 135 25.93 -6.35 -26.03
C ALA A 135 25.28 -7.73 -25.79
N ARG A 136 24.04 -7.77 -25.27
CA ARG A 136 23.31 -9.01 -25.00
C ARG A 136 21.94 -8.99 -25.65
N GLU A 137 21.62 -10.06 -26.37
CA GLU A 137 20.27 -10.30 -26.86
C GLU A 137 19.30 -10.65 -25.73
N GLU A 138 18.06 -10.21 -25.88
CA GLU A 138 16.94 -10.61 -25.05
C GLU A 138 16.48 -12.03 -25.44
N LYS A 139 16.45 -12.93 -24.46
CA LYS A 139 16.18 -14.36 -24.65
C LYS A 139 14.70 -14.72 -24.46
N PHE A 140 13.91 -13.81 -23.88
CA PHE A 140 12.49 -14.01 -23.64
C PHE A 140 11.60 -13.47 -24.75
N THR A 141 12.14 -12.68 -25.69
CA THR A 141 11.37 -12.18 -26.84
C THR A 141 11.55 -13.10 -28.05
N LYS A 142 10.53 -13.12 -28.92
CA LYS A 142 10.59 -13.89 -30.19
C LYS A 142 11.38 -13.16 -31.28
N THR A 143 11.71 -11.89 -31.05
CA THR A 143 12.39 -11.02 -32.00
C THR A 143 13.89 -11.20 -31.88
N SER A 144 14.52 -11.77 -32.91
CA SER A 144 15.98 -11.87 -32.97
C SER A 144 16.62 -10.48 -33.07
N GLY A 145 17.73 -10.29 -32.36
CA GLY A 145 18.44 -9.00 -32.27
C GLY A 145 17.85 -7.99 -31.29
N ASP A 146 16.77 -8.35 -30.58
CA ASP A 146 16.25 -7.51 -29.49
C ASP A 146 17.27 -7.46 -28.34
N SER A 147 17.46 -6.29 -27.75
CA SER A 147 18.51 -6.07 -26.74
C SER A 147 17.95 -6.20 -25.33
N ARG A 148 18.77 -6.66 -24.38
CA ARG A 148 18.34 -6.77 -22.99
C ARG A 148 18.06 -5.40 -22.38
N GLU A 149 16.85 -5.20 -21.88
CA GLU A 149 16.46 -3.97 -21.18
C GLU A 149 16.32 -4.19 -19.67
N LEU A 150 16.69 -3.17 -18.89
CA LEU A 150 16.65 -3.20 -17.43
C LEU A 150 16.11 -1.88 -16.88
N MET A 151 15.12 -1.97 -15.99
CA MET A 151 14.81 -0.87 -15.09
C MET A 151 15.74 -0.95 -13.89
N VAL A 152 16.41 0.16 -13.58
CA VAL A 152 17.38 0.23 -12.50
C VAL A 152 17.04 1.42 -11.62
N GLN A 153 16.88 1.19 -10.32
CA GLN A 153 16.69 2.25 -9.35
C GLN A 153 17.90 2.30 -8.42
N ILE A 154 18.43 3.49 -8.22
CA ILE A 154 19.60 3.72 -7.38
C ILE A 154 19.14 4.50 -6.15
N TRP A 155 19.55 4.03 -4.98
CA TRP A 155 19.43 4.73 -3.71
C TRP A 155 20.82 5.07 -3.21
N TYR A 156 21.00 6.27 -2.70
CA TYR A 156 22.32 6.78 -2.34
C TYR A 156 22.24 7.73 -1.15
N PRO A 157 23.37 7.98 -0.46
CA PRO A 157 23.43 8.96 0.61
C PRO A 157 23.22 10.35 0.04
N ALA A 158 22.22 11.07 0.54
CA ALA A 158 21.95 12.46 0.21
C ALA A 158 22.40 13.36 1.37
N SER A 159 22.61 14.65 1.08
CA SER A 159 22.95 15.63 2.12
C SER A 159 21.87 15.68 3.20
N SER A 160 22.26 15.93 4.45
CA SER A 160 21.34 16.05 5.59
C SER A 160 20.34 17.21 5.43
N GLU A 161 20.64 18.16 4.54
CA GLU A 161 19.79 19.30 4.20
C GLU A 161 18.91 19.02 2.98
N ALA A 162 18.96 17.82 2.41
CA ALA A 162 18.14 17.47 1.26
C ALA A 162 16.66 17.58 1.60
N THR A 163 15.96 18.41 0.84
CA THR A 163 14.51 18.59 0.95
C THR A 163 13.85 18.20 -0.36
N GLY A 164 12.62 17.70 -0.29
CA GLY A 164 11.88 17.34 -1.49
C GLY A 164 10.75 16.35 -1.20
N LYS A 165 10.09 15.93 -2.27
CA LYS A 165 9.03 14.93 -2.18
C LYS A 165 9.66 13.55 -1.96
N LYS A 166 9.26 12.90 -0.88
CA LYS A 166 9.60 11.49 -0.62
C LYS A 166 9.02 10.61 -1.73
N ALA A 167 9.82 9.69 -2.25
CA ALA A 167 9.47 8.82 -3.35
C ALA A 167 8.45 7.76 -2.89
N PRO A 168 7.44 7.43 -3.72
CA PRO A 168 6.54 6.33 -3.41
C PRO A 168 7.31 5.00 -3.39
N TYR A 169 6.80 4.00 -2.67
CA TYR A 169 7.39 2.66 -2.64
C TYR A 169 7.48 2.03 -4.04
N LEU A 170 6.42 2.19 -4.83
CA LEU A 170 6.36 1.83 -6.25
C LEU A 170 5.95 3.07 -7.04
N SER A 171 6.72 3.44 -8.06
CA SER A 171 6.45 4.63 -8.87
C SER A 171 5.17 4.49 -9.71
N ASP A 172 4.93 3.28 -10.22
CA ASP A 172 3.67 2.88 -10.86
C ASP A 172 3.23 1.56 -10.24
N PRO A 173 2.36 1.56 -9.21
CA PRO A 173 1.98 0.34 -8.49
C PRO A 173 1.09 -0.61 -9.29
N ALA A 174 0.35 -0.12 -10.30
CA ALA A 174 -0.68 -0.93 -10.97
C ALA A 174 -0.14 -2.20 -11.64
N PRO A 175 0.95 -2.14 -12.43
CA PRO A 175 1.58 -3.34 -13.01
C PRO A 175 1.99 -4.38 -11.96
N TYR A 176 2.52 -3.93 -10.81
CA TYR A 176 2.97 -4.83 -9.75
C TYR A 176 1.79 -5.44 -8.99
N ILE A 177 0.70 -4.70 -8.79
CA ILE A 177 -0.54 -5.19 -8.18
C ILE A 177 -1.15 -6.28 -9.08
N GLU A 178 -1.21 -6.05 -10.39
CA GLU A 178 -1.69 -7.01 -11.37
C GLU A 178 -0.79 -8.26 -11.39
N GLY A 179 0.53 -8.09 -11.44
CA GLY A 179 1.48 -9.21 -11.41
C GLY A 179 1.42 -10.03 -10.12
N LEU A 180 1.19 -9.40 -8.96
CA LEU A 180 0.97 -10.09 -7.69
C LEU A 180 -0.39 -10.80 -7.63
N HIS A 181 -1.43 -10.22 -8.23
CA HIS A 181 -2.73 -10.87 -8.38
C HIS A 181 -2.59 -12.17 -9.17
N GLU A 182 -1.91 -12.12 -10.32
CA GLU A 182 -1.67 -13.29 -11.16
C GLU A 182 -0.82 -14.35 -10.46
N PHE A 183 0.26 -13.92 -9.79
CA PHE A 183 1.16 -14.84 -9.11
C PHE A 183 0.56 -15.50 -7.87
N LEU A 184 -0.11 -14.73 -7.01
CA LEU A 184 -0.64 -15.23 -5.73
C LEU A 184 -2.09 -15.72 -5.85
N HIS A 185 -2.75 -15.52 -6.99
CA HIS A 185 -4.18 -15.79 -7.20
C HIS A 185 -5.09 -15.11 -6.16
N LEU A 186 -4.69 -13.91 -5.74
CA LEU A 186 -5.38 -13.12 -4.72
C LEU A 186 -5.97 -11.84 -5.34
N PRO A 187 -7.17 -11.40 -4.93
CA PRO A 187 -7.78 -10.19 -5.50
C PRO A 187 -6.89 -8.94 -5.41
N GLU A 188 -6.80 -8.16 -6.50
CA GLU A 188 -5.97 -6.96 -6.60
C GLU A 188 -6.17 -5.96 -5.45
N PHE A 189 -7.41 -5.80 -4.98
CA PHE A 189 -7.73 -4.83 -3.93
C PHE A 189 -6.96 -5.11 -2.63
N LEU A 190 -6.50 -6.35 -2.39
CA LEU A 190 -5.65 -6.67 -1.24
C LEU A 190 -4.29 -5.98 -1.28
N PHE A 191 -3.78 -5.67 -2.48
CA PHE A 191 -2.49 -5.00 -2.70
C PHE A 191 -2.63 -3.49 -2.93
N SER A 192 -3.86 -2.96 -2.99
CA SER A 192 -4.13 -1.53 -3.22
C SER A 192 -3.45 -0.59 -2.22
N GLY A 193 -3.05 -1.09 -1.05
CA GLY A 193 -2.28 -0.35 -0.06
C GLY A 193 -0.94 0.18 -0.57
N PHE A 194 -0.32 -0.47 -1.56
CA PHE A 194 0.96 -0.01 -2.14
C PHE A 194 0.88 1.39 -2.76
N ASN A 195 -0.30 1.83 -3.20
CA ASN A 195 -0.51 3.20 -3.69
C ASN A 195 -0.34 4.28 -2.62
N LEU A 196 -0.35 3.89 -1.34
CA LEU A 196 -0.35 4.80 -0.20
C LEU A 196 0.98 4.78 0.57
N VAL A 197 1.95 3.96 0.15
CA VAL A 197 3.22 3.80 0.86
C VAL A 197 4.27 4.70 0.22
N ASN A 198 4.91 5.53 1.05
CA ASN A 198 6.09 6.30 0.68
C ASN A 198 7.34 5.72 1.38
N THR A 199 8.48 5.96 0.76
CA THR A 199 9.82 5.68 1.28
C THR A 199 10.37 6.90 2.02
N HIS A 200 11.54 6.77 2.64
CA HIS A 200 12.35 7.87 3.14
C HIS A 200 13.25 8.47 2.04
N ALA A 201 13.33 7.86 0.86
CA ALA A 201 14.12 8.38 -0.25
C ALA A 201 13.50 9.63 -0.87
N ILE A 202 14.32 10.62 -1.23
CA ILE A 202 13.93 11.87 -1.88
C ILE A 202 14.29 11.76 -3.36
N ALA A 203 13.30 11.95 -4.23
CA ALA A 203 13.52 11.85 -5.66
C ALA A 203 14.48 12.94 -6.17
N ASN A 204 15.51 12.54 -6.91
CA ASN A 204 16.52 13.42 -7.51
C ASN A 204 17.25 14.35 -6.52
N ALA A 205 17.41 13.93 -5.26
CA ALA A 205 18.24 14.67 -4.31
C ALA A 205 19.72 14.71 -4.73
N GLY A 206 20.46 15.73 -4.29
CA GLY A 206 21.90 15.74 -4.48
C GLY A 206 22.58 14.61 -3.70
N LEU A 207 23.53 13.92 -4.33
CA LEU A 207 24.44 13.00 -3.63
C LEU A 207 25.22 13.79 -2.57
N ALA A 208 25.39 13.22 -1.37
CA ALA A 208 26.21 13.81 -0.34
C ALA A 208 27.67 13.96 -0.80
N ASP A 209 28.31 15.07 -0.45
CA ASP A 209 29.70 15.39 -0.77
C ASP A 209 30.66 15.16 0.42
N THR A 210 30.17 14.56 1.49
CA THR A 210 30.92 14.24 2.72
C THR A 210 32.04 13.24 2.48
N GLU A 211 31.87 12.30 1.55
CA GLU A 211 32.87 11.32 1.17
C GLU A 211 33.28 11.48 -0.29
N SER A 212 34.57 11.27 -0.58
CA SER A 212 35.07 11.29 -1.96
C SER A 212 34.65 10.06 -2.78
N LYS A 213 34.26 8.98 -2.10
CA LYS A 213 33.85 7.69 -2.70
C LYS A 213 32.85 6.99 -1.78
N TYR A 214 31.87 6.32 -2.38
CA TYR A 214 30.91 5.47 -1.66
C TYR A 214 31.02 4.02 -2.13
N PRO A 215 30.94 3.03 -1.22
CA PRO A 215 30.79 1.63 -1.62
C PRO A 215 29.49 1.42 -2.38
N VAL A 216 29.56 0.62 -3.46
CA VAL A 216 28.40 0.31 -4.31
C VAL A 216 27.97 -1.14 -4.09
N LEU A 217 26.68 -1.34 -3.86
CA LEU A 217 26.05 -2.63 -3.71
C LEU A 217 25.04 -2.85 -4.84
N LEU A 218 25.07 -4.04 -5.45
CA LEU A 218 24.05 -4.45 -6.40
C LEU A 218 23.00 -5.28 -5.67
N PHE A 219 21.75 -4.84 -5.72
CA PHE A 219 20.61 -5.58 -5.21
C PHE A 219 19.92 -6.32 -6.36
N SER A 220 19.87 -7.65 -6.23
CA SER A 220 19.09 -8.53 -7.10
C SER A 220 17.93 -9.08 -6.30
N HIS A 221 16.71 -8.88 -6.81
CA HIS A 221 15.52 -9.39 -6.16
C HIS A 221 15.40 -10.92 -6.29
N GLY A 222 14.53 -11.51 -5.47
CA GLY A 222 14.23 -12.95 -5.52
C GLY A 222 13.39 -13.33 -6.74
N PHE A 223 13.08 -14.62 -6.85
CA PHE A 223 12.15 -15.13 -7.87
C PHE A 223 10.81 -14.38 -7.82
N MET A 224 10.36 -13.85 -8.97
CA MET A 224 9.16 -13.01 -9.10
C MET A 224 9.17 -11.77 -8.19
N GLY A 225 10.35 -11.35 -7.75
CA GLY A 225 10.55 -10.12 -7.02
C GLY A 225 10.48 -8.89 -7.92
N TYR A 226 10.93 -7.77 -7.39
CA TYR A 226 11.11 -6.51 -8.11
C TYR A 226 12.15 -5.67 -7.38
N ARG A 227 12.68 -4.63 -8.04
CA ARG A 227 13.84 -3.87 -7.54
C ARG A 227 13.65 -3.23 -6.15
N ASN A 228 12.42 -3.02 -5.70
CA ASN A 228 12.07 -2.41 -4.40
C ASN A 228 11.80 -3.44 -3.28
N GLN A 229 11.85 -4.75 -3.55
CA GLN A 229 11.37 -5.80 -2.63
C GLN A 229 11.98 -5.74 -1.21
N ASN A 230 13.25 -5.33 -1.06
CA ASN A 230 13.94 -5.23 0.24
C ASN A 230 14.20 -3.78 0.67
N MET A 231 13.25 -2.88 0.41
CA MET A 231 13.45 -1.44 0.64
C MET A 231 13.85 -1.08 2.08
N PHE A 232 13.36 -1.82 3.10
CA PHE A 232 13.78 -1.61 4.49
C PHE A 232 15.31 -1.73 4.69
N GLN A 233 15.95 -2.66 3.98
CA GLN A 233 17.40 -2.87 4.05
C GLN A 233 18.14 -1.87 3.18
N VAL A 234 17.60 -1.59 1.99
CA VAL A 234 18.15 -0.61 1.04
C VAL A 234 18.23 0.78 1.67
N GLU A 235 17.19 1.22 2.38
CA GLU A 235 17.19 2.52 3.05
C GLU A 235 18.22 2.60 4.17
N GLN A 236 18.34 1.55 4.99
CA GLN A 236 19.35 1.52 6.03
C GLN A 236 20.75 1.55 5.42
N LEU A 237 21.03 0.75 4.38
CA LEU A 237 22.32 0.80 3.69
C LEU A 237 22.61 2.19 3.09
N ALA A 238 21.64 2.79 2.39
CA ALA A 238 21.81 4.12 1.80
C ALA A 238 22.08 5.19 2.86
N SER A 239 21.32 5.17 3.96
CA SER A 239 21.55 6.11 5.07
C SER A 239 22.91 5.91 5.78
N HIS A 240 23.56 4.75 5.62
CA HIS A 240 24.90 4.47 6.19
C HIS A 240 26.04 4.67 5.19
N GLY A 241 25.81 5.37 4.08
CA GLY A 241 26.87 5.71 3.14
C GLY A 241 27.06 4.72 1.99
N TYR A 242 26.12 3.81 1.74
CA TYR A 242 26.20 2.90 0.59
C TYR A 242 25.37 3.42 -0.59
N ILE A 243 25.90 3.29 -1.80
CA ILE A 243 25.07 3.39 -3.00
C ILE A 243 24.51 2.00 -3.28
N VAL A 244 23.19 1.86 -3.31
CA VAL A 244 22.52 0.59 -3.60
C VAL A 244 21.81 0.68 -4.93
N VAL A 245 22.14 -0.23 -5.84
CA VAL A 245 21.59 -0.31 -7.20
C VAL A 245 20.62 -1.48 -7.27
N GLY A 246 19.33 -1.22 -7.21
CA GLY A 246 18.28 -2.22 -7.41
C GLY A 246 18.01 -2.45 -8.89
N ILE A 247 18.20 -3.67 -9.33
CA ILE A 247 17.98 -4.07 -10.72
C ILE A 247 16.65 -4.80 -10.80
N GLU A 248 15.78 -4.37 -11.72
CA GLU A 248 14.59 -5.11 -12.09
C GLU A 248 14.93 -6.03 -13.26
N HIS A 249 14.84 -7.33 -13.01
CA HIS A 249 15.10 -8.32 -14.03
C HIS A 249 13.82 -8.56 -14.83
N ALA A 250 13.72 -7.93 -16.00
CA ALA A 250 12.64 -8.16 -16.95
C ALA A 250 12.44 -9.66 -17.22
N TYR A 251 11.17 -10.07 -17.35
CA TYR A 251 10.69 -11.46 -17.48
C TYR A 251 10.90 -12.35 -16.25
N SER A 252 11.66 -11.91 -15.24
CA SER A 252 11.85 -12.61 -13.96
C SER A 252 11.17 -11.92 -12.77
N SER A 253 10.64 -10.71 -13.00
CA SER A 253 9.87 -9.94 -12.02
C SER A 253 8.37 -10.13 -12.24
N VAL A 254 7.54 -9.94 -11.21
CA VAL A 254 6.06 -9.92 -11.38
C VAL A 254 5.62 -8.91 -12.44
N ALA A 255 6.33 -7.78 -12.53
CA ALA A 255 6.13 -6.78 -13.56
C ALA A 255 7.44 -5.99 -13.77
N SER A 256 7.62 -5.50 -14.97
CA SER A 256 8.66 -4.53 -15.34
C SER A 256 8.06 -3.46 -16.22
N ALA A 257 7.94 -2.26 -15.67
CA ALA A 257 7.33 -1.10 -16.32
C ALA A 257 8.43 -0.21 -16.90
N PHE A 258 8.61 -0.31 -18.22
CA PHE A 258 9.54 0.52 -18.97
C PHE A 258 8.84 1.79 -19.49
N PRO A 259 9.55 2.93 -19.58
CA PRO A 259 9.01 4.13 -20.21
C PRO A 259 8.55 3.84 -21.64
N ASP A 260 7.35 4.32 -22.00
CA ASP A 260 6.78 4.26 -23.35
C ASP A 260 6.69 2.85 -23.97
N LYS A 261 6.64 1.81 -23.14
CA LYS A 261 6.57 0.41 -23.57
C LYS A 261 5.49 -0.35 -22.81
N PRO A 262 4.95 -1.45 -23.40
CA PRO A 262 4.10 -2.37 -22.67
C PRO A 262 4.82 -2.92 -21.43
N VAL A 263 4.06 -3.14 -20.35
CA VAL A 263 4.56 -3.82 -19.16
C VAL A 263 5.02 -5.22 -19.54
N VAL A 264 6.26 -5.54 -19.17
CA VAL A 264 6.80 -6.90 -19.30
C VAL A 264 6.47 -7.65 -18.02
N LYS A 265 5.72 -8.75 -18.15
CA LYS A 265 5.40 -9.64 -17.03
C LYS A 265 6.41 -10.77 -16.94
N PHE A 266 6.33 -11.50 -15.84
CA PHE A 266 7.05 -12.75 -15.68
C PHE A 266 6.74 -13.73 -16.82
N ASP A 267 7.78 -14.35 -17.38
CA ASP A 267 7.64 -15.37 -18.41
C ASP A 267 8.59 -16.55 -18.15
N LEU A 268 8.01 -17.75 -18.03
CA LEU A 268 8.76 -19.01 -17.93
C LEU A 268 9.26 -19.51 -19.30
N GLU A 269 8.63 -19.07 -20.39
CA GLU A 269 8.84 -19.55 -21.75
C GLU A 269 10.07 -18.98 -22.45
N GLY A 270 11.00 -18.36 -21.71
CA GLY A 270 12.41 -18.36 -22.09
C GLY A 270 12.98 -19.78 -21.95
N LYS A 271 12.58 -20.69 -22.88
CA LYS A 271 12.74 -22.15 -23.09
C LYS A 271 13.90 -22.97 -22.46
N MET A 272 14.65 -22.44 -21.50
CA MET A 272 15.82 -23.05 -20.88
C MET A 272 15.88 -22.80 -19.36
N GLY A 273 15.21 -21.76 -18.83
CA GLY A 273 15.38 -21.34 -17.42
C GLY A 273 14.78 -22.30 -16.39
N TYR A 274 13.55 -22.78 -16.61
CA TYR A 274 12.87 -23.65 -15.64
C TYR A 274 13.37 -25.10 -15.69
N GLU A 275 13.65 -25.63 -16.88
CA GLU A 275 14.29 -26.95 -17.04
C GLU A 275 15.73 -26.96 -16.47
N GLN A 276 16.48 -25.84 -16.50
CA GLN A 276 17.78 -25.72 -15.82
C GLN A 276 17.67 -25.45 -14.31
N MET A 277 16.61 -24.78 -13.85
CA MET A 277 16.28 -24.60 -12.43
C MET A 277 15.79 -25.90 -11.75
N LYS A 278 15.58 -27.00 -12.49
CA LYS A 278 15.61 -28.35 -11.89
C LYS A 278 17.01 -28.63 -11.34
N TYR A 279 17.31 -28.07 -10.17
CA TYR A 279 18.35 -28.49 -9.23
C TYR A 279 19.81 -28.60 -9.73
N SER A 280 20.12 -28.29 -11.01
CA SER A 280 21.45 -28.52 -11.59
C SER A 280 22.56 -27.60 -11.08
N PHE A 281 22.20 -26.49 -10.44
CA PHE A 281 23.15 -25.52 -9.84
C PHE A 281 23.26 -25.62 -8.32
N MET A 282 22.44 -26.45 -7.64
CA MET A 282 22.47 -26.56 -6.18
C MET A 282 23.44 -27.61 -5.64
N ASP A 283 24.09 -28.43 -6.47
CA ASP A 283 24.86 -29.57 -5.97
C ASP A 283 26.20 -29.86 -6.70
N ARG A 284 27.05 -28.83 -6.89
CA ARG A 284 28.43 -29.04 -7.39
C ARG A 284 29.52 -28.24 -6.67
N ARG A 285 29.27 -27.82 -5.42
CA ARG A 285 30.30 -27.21 -4.55
C ARG A 285 30.63 -28.02 -3.30
N ASN A 286 30.11 -29.24 -3.19
CA ASN A 286 30.41 -30.20 -2.11
C ASN A 286 31.01 -31.52 -2.63
N GLU A 287 31.55 -31.55 -3.85
CA GLU A 287 32.40 -32.64 -4.35
C GLU A 287 33.83 -32.15 -4.57
#